data_AF-A0A1Q7HY79-F1
#
_entry.id   AF-A0A1Q7HY79-F1
#
_cell.length_a   1.000
_cell.length_b   1.000
_cell.length_c   1.000
_cell.angle_alpha   90.00
_cell.angle_beta   90.00
_cell.angle_gamma   90.00
#
_symmetry.space_group_name_H-M   'P 1'
#
loop_
_entity.id
_entity.type
_entity.pdbx_description
1 polymer ?
#
loop_
_entity_poly.entity_id
_entity_poly.type
_entity_poly.pdbx_seq_one_letter_code
_entity_poly.pdbx_strand_id
1 'polypeptide(L)'
;MLEEIRRERGLAGGELRGVTPRLVEILRAALDRNGYPHVKIVASGGFDAAKIRRFEAAGVPVDVYGVGAELLHAGGAAYDYTADIVRVEGRPLAKVGRTYVENPRLGLVDWRAITSTTLAAGGNQ
;
A
#
# COMPACT_ATOMS: atom_id res chain seq x y z
N MET A 1 -5.39 3.30 23.39
CA MET A 1 -5.55 3.34 21.92
C MET A 1 -5.30 4.72 21.27
N LEU A 2 -6.17 5.73 21.28
CA LEU A 2 -5.79 7.05 20.67
C LEU A 2 -4.57 7.67 21.38
N GLU A 3 -4.60 7.66 22.71
CA GLU A 3 -3.46 8.04 23.56
C GLU A 3 -2.28 7.07 23.48
N GLU A 4 -2.46 5.90 22.87
CA GLU A 4 -1.41 4.89 22.69
C GLU A 4 -0.72 5.09 21.34
N ILE A 5 -1.50 5.29 20.26
CA ILE A 5 -1.02 5.73 18.94
C ILE A 5 -0.25 7.05 19.06
N ARG A 6 -0.75 8.00 19.86
CA ARG A 6 -0.06 9.27 20.13
C ARG A 6 1.25 9.06 20.90
N ARG A 7 1.22 8.23 21.94
CA ARG A 7 2.39 7.90 22.76
C ARG A 7 3.48 7.18 21.96
N GLU A 8 3.09 6.32 21.04
CA GLU A 8 4.01 5.58 20.14
C GLU A 8 4.39 6.38 18.89
N ARG A 9 4.01 7.66 18.78
CA ARG A 9 4.28 8.54 17.63
C ARG A 9 3.85 7.93 16.29
N GLY A 10 2.74 7.20 16.28
CA GLY A 10 2.23 6.54 15.07
C GLY A 10 2.96 5.24 14.68
N LEU A 11 3.87 4.72 15.53
CA LEU A 11 4.30 3.33 15.42
C LEU A 11 3.12 2.44 15.84
N ALA A 12 2.83 1.44 15.01
CA ALA A 12 1.78 0.48 15.27
C ALA A 12 2.40 -0.90 15.49
N GLY A 13 2.34 -1.39 16.74
CA GLY A 13 2.65 -2.77 17.11
C GLY A 13 1.43 -3.69 16.99
N GLY A 14 1.65 -4.98 16.75
CA GLY A 14 0.61 -6.02 16.81
C GLY A 14 -0.64 -5.76 15.95
N GLU A 15 -1.81 -5.76 16.59
CA GLU A 15 -3.15 -5.59 15.99
C GLU A 15 -3.37 -4.27 15.22
N LEU A 16 -2.46 -3.30 15.32
CA LEU A 16 -2.59 -2.00 14.65
C LEU A 16 -1.83 -1.91 13.31
N ARG A 17 -1.22 -2.99 12.83
CA ARG A 17 -0.52 -3.00 11.54
C ARG A 17 -1.48 -3.13 10.36
N GLY A 18 -1.25 -2.31 9.33
CA GLY A 18 -2.07 -2.28 8.12
C GLY A 18 -3.38 -1.51 8.31
N VAL A 19 -4.36 -1.77 7.44
CA VAL A 19 -5.70 -1.17 7.55
C VAL A 19 -6.61 -2.08 8.36
N THR A 20 -7.13 -1.57 9.48
CA THR A 20 -8.03 -2.28 10.40
C THR A 20 -9.36 -1.54 10.57
N PRO A 21 -10.47 -2.24 10.89
CA PRO A 21 -11.76 -1.61 11.20
C PRO A 21 -11.64 -0.50 12.24
N ARG A 22 -10.89 -0.79 13.31
CA ARG A 22 -10.75 0.12 14.44
C ARG A 22 -10.05 1.41 14.08
N LEU A 23 -9.01 1.37 13.23
CA LEU A 23 -8.33 2.57 12.75
C LEU A 23 -9.26 3.45 11.91
N VAL A 24 -10.11 2.84 11.09
CA VAL A 24 -11.10 3.56 10.28
C VAL A 24 -12.16 4.23 11.15
N GLU A 25 -12.68 3.56 12.18
CA GLU A 25 -13.63 4.14 13.14
C GLU A 25 -13.04 5.35 13.88
N ILE A 26 -11.78 5.25 14.32
CA ILE A 26 -11.07 6.36 14.98
C ILE A 26 -10.98 7.55 14.03
N LEU A 27 -10.58 7.31 12.78
CA LEU A 27 -10.46 8.34 11.75
C LEU A 27 -11.83 9.00 11.51
N ARG A 28 -12.87 8.21 11.30
CA ARG A 28 -14.25 8.70 11.09
C ARG A 28 -14.70 9.57 12.25
N ALA A 29 -14.58 9.07 13.48
CA ALA A 29 -14.96 9.81 14.67
C ALA A 29 -14.14 11.10 14.84
N ALA A 30 -12.86 11.11 14.46
CA ALA A 30 -12.04 12.32 14.47
C ALA A 30 -12.50 13.34 13.43
N LEU A 31 -12.78 12.92 12.20
CA LEU A 31 -13.30 13.80 11.16
C LEU A 31 -14.66 14.41 11.57
N ASP A 32 -15.56 13.59 12.10
CA ASP A 32 -16.91 14.04 12.49
C ASP A 32 -16.86 15.04 13.64
N ARG A 33 -16.05 14.78 14.67
CA ARG A 33 -15.85 15.73 15.79
C ARG A 33 -15.26 17.08 15.35
N ASN A 34 -14.58 17.12 14.21
CA ASN A 34 -14.00 18.36 13.67
C ASN A 34 -14.86 18.97 12.54
N GLY A 35 -16.10 18.50 12.34
CA GLY A 35 -17.03 19.08 11.37
C GLY A 35 -16.79 18.64 9.91
N TYR A 36 -16.15 17.49 9.69
CA TYR A 36 -15.83 16.96 8.36
C TYR A 36 -16.60 15.67 7.98
N PRO A 37 -17.93 15.57 8.19
CA PRO A 37 -18.69 14.35 7.87
C PRO A 37 -18.74 14.05 6.36
N HIS A 38 -18.52 15.06 5.52
CA HIS A 38 -18.52 14.95 4.06
C HIS A 38 -17.24 14.31 3.50
N VAL A 39 -16.15 14.27 4.29
CA VAL A 39 -14.87 13.70 3.84
C VAL A 39 -15.00 12.18 3.72
N LYS A 40 -14.67 11.65 2.55
CA LYS A 40 -14.74 10.22 2.24
C LYS A 40 -13.49 9.47 2.67
N ILE A 41 -13.64 8.22 3.09
CA ILE A 41 -12.56 7.34 3.52
C ILE A 41 -12.28 6.29 2.45
N VAL A 42 -11.08 6.37 1.87
CA VAL A 42 -10.55 5.36 0.95
C VAL A 42 -9.61 4.45 1.72
N ALA A 43 -9.89 3.14 1.72
CA ALA A 43 -9.10 2.14 2.42
C ALA A 43 -8.34 1.26 1.42
N SER A 44 -7.01 1.25 1.46
CA SER A 44 -6.17 0.40 0.61
C SER A 44 -5.05 -0.27 1.42
N GLY A 45 -4.74 -1.52 1.08
CA GLY A 45 -3.70 -2.30 1.77
C GLY A 45 -4.15 -3.72 2.11
N GLY A 46 -3.78 -4.67 1.25
CA GLY A 46 -4.08 -6.10 1.43
C GLY A 46 -5.58 -6.39 1.52
N PHE A 47 -6.40 -5.69 0.73
CA PHE A 47 -7.81 -6.02 0.60
C PHE A 47 -8.01 -7.14 -0.41
N ASP A 48 -8.77 -8.13 0.01
CA ASP A 48 -9.33 -9.21 -0.80
C ASP A 48 -10.85 -9.24 -0.55
N ALA A 49 -11.57 -10.11 -1.26
CA ALA A 49 -13.03 -10.22 -1.12
C ALA A 49 -13.47 -10.61 0.31
N ALA A 50 -12.68 -11.42 1.03
CA ALA A 50 -13.01 -11.85 2.38
C ALA A 50 -12.83 -10.72 3.41
N LYS A 51 -11.77 -9.93 3.30
CA LYS A 51 -11.50 -8.76 4.14
C LYS A 51 -12.56 -7.68 3.92
N ILE A 52 -12.95 -7.43 2.67
CA ILE A 52 -14.05 -6.50 2.36
C ILE A 52 -15.34 -6.97 3.05
N ARG A 53 -15.73 -8.25 2.89
CA ARG A 53 -16.92 -8.80 3.57
C ARG A 53 -16.88 -8.61 5.09
N ARG A 54 -15.72 -8.77 5.72
CA ARG A 54 -15.55 -8.53 7.16
C ARG A 54 -15.76 -7.07 7.55
N PHE A 55 -15.26 -6.13 6.73
CA PHE A 55 -15.47 -4.69 6.97
C PHE A 55 -16.93 -4.30 6.80
N GLU A 56 -17.58 -4.76 5.72
CA GLU A 56 -19.00 -4.50 5.45
C GLU A 56 -19.90 -5.09 6.55
N ALA A 57 -19.66 -6.35 6.96
CA ALA A 57 -20.43 -6.99 8.01
C ALA A 57 -20.31 -6.29 9.38
N ALA A 58 -19.17 -5.63 9.64
CA ALA A 58 -18.95 -4.85 10.84
C ALA A 58 -19.43 -3.39 10.72
N GLY A 59 -19.98 -2.98 9.58
CA GLY A 59 -20.46 -1.61 9.35
C GLY A 59 -19.35 -0.56 9.40
N VAL A 60 -18.12 -0.93 9.01
CA VAL A 60 -16.97 -0.03 9.06
C VAL A 60 -17.19 1.13 8.07
N PRO A 61 -16.99 2.40 8.46
CA PRO A 61 -17.29 3.54 7.60
C PRO A 61 -16.20 3.78 6.54
N VAL A 62 -16.10 2.86 5.57
CA VAL A 62 -15.28 2.99 4.37
C VAL A 62 -16.18 3.35 3.20
N ASP A 63 -15.77 4.33 2.40
CA ASP A 63 -16.50 4.72 1.20
C ASP A 63 -15.98 4.02 -0.06
N VAL A 64 -14.67 3.70 -0.11
CA VAL A 64 -14.02 3.06 -1.26
C VAL A 64 -12.92 2.09 -0.80
N TYR A 65 -12.87 0.90 -1.40
CA TYR A 65 -11.77 -0.06 -1.20
C TYR A 65 -10.81 -0.05 -2.40
N GLY A 66 -9.52 0.13 -2.12
CA GLY A 66 -8.44 -0.07 -3.08
C GLY A 66 -7.92 -1.50 -3.04
N VAL A 67 -8.12 -2.22 -4.15
CA VAL A 67 -7.68 -3.62 -4.33
C VAL A 67 -6.57 -3.67 -5.38
N GLY A 68 -5.43 -4.27 -5.03
CA GLY A 68 -4.22 -4.29 -5.85
C GLY A 68 -3.70 -5.71 -6.10
N ALA A 69 -2.83 -6.19 -5.21
CA ALA A 69 -2.16 -7.50 -5.34
C ALA A 69 -3.13 -8.67 -5.60
N GLU A 70 -4.32 -8.64 -5.01
CA GLU A 70 -5.37 -9.65 -5.25
C GLU A 70 -5.81 -9.72 -6.72
N LEU A 71 -5.85 -8.58 -7.43
CA LEU A 71 -6.20 -8.56 -8.86
C LEU A 71 -5.09 -9.13 -9.74
N LEU A 72 -3.84 -9.06 -9.28
CA LEU A 72 -2.64 -9.49 -10.00
C LEU A 72 -2.25 -10.94 -9.69
N HIS A 73 -3.00 -11.62 -8.82
CA HIS A 73 -2.83 -13.03 -8.47
C HIS A 73 -3.40 -13.98 -9.55
N ALA A 74 -3.06 -13.72 -10.81
CA ALA A 74 -3.47 -14.57 -11.93
C ALA A 74 -2.57 -15.82 -12.00
N GLY A 75 -3.18 -17.01 -11.91
CA GLY A 75 -2.47 -18.29 -12.07
C GLY A 75 -1.68 -18.77 -10.84
N GLY A 76 -1.96 -18.24 -9.64
CA GLY A 76 -1.36 -18.72 -8.38
C GLY A 76 0.05 -18.22 -8.08
N ALA A 77 0.56 -17.26 -8.87
CA ALA A 77 1.86 -16.63 -8.62
C ALA A 77 1.68 -15.21 -8.06
N ALA A 78 2.40 -14.92 -6.98
CA ALA A 78 2.53 -13.58 -6.42
C ALA A 78 3.72 -12.86 -7.06
N TYR A 79 3.49 -11.68 -7.62
CA TYR A 79 4.53 -10.84 -8.22
C TYR A 79 4.77 -9.59 -7.37
N ASP A 80 5.02 -9.79 -6.08
CA ASP A 80 5.18 -8.68 -5.14
C ASP A 80 6.62 -8.14 -5.16
N TYR A 81 6.76 -6.88 -5.54
CA TYR A 81 7.99 -6.13 -5.39
C TYR A 81 7.69 -4.76 -4.77
N THR A 82 8.59 -4.26 -3.94
CA THR A 82 8.50 -2.91 -3.39
C THR A 82 9.78 -2.15 -3.69
N ALA A 83 9.65 -0.92 -4.18
CA ALA A 83 10.74 0.03 -4.30
C ALA A 83 10.37 1.27 -3.50
N ASP A 84 11.18 1.60 -2.49
CA ASP A 84 10.99 2.82 -1.69
C ASP A 84 12.08 3.83 -2.03
N ILE A 85 11.68 5.11 -1.99
CA ILE A 85 12.65 6.20 -1.94
C ILE A 85 13.24 6.21 -0.52
N VAL A 86 14.55 6.01 -0.45
CA VAL A 86 15.32 5.97 0.81
C VAL A 86 16.42 7.04 0.88
N ARG A 87 16.65 7.76 -0.22
CA ARG A 87 17.55 8.91 -0.34
C ARG A 87 16.97 9.92 -1.33
N VAL A 88 17.09 11.20 -1.00
CA VAL A 88 16.73 12.33 -1.87
C VAL A 88 17.90 13.30 -1.87
N GLU A 89 18.39 13.68 -3.06
CA GLU A 89 19.55 14.59 -3.21
C GLU A 89 20.78 14.14 -2.39
N GLY A 90 21.04 12.83 -2.35
CA GLY A 90 22.14 12.23 -1.59
C GLY A 90 21.91 12.14 -0.07
N ARG A 91 20.83 12.72 0.46
CA ARG A 91 20.51 12.71 1.90
C ARG A 91 19.61 11.51 2.24
N PRO A 92 19.87 10.77 3.34
CA PRO A 92 18.98 9.72 3.82
C PRO A 92 17.59 10.27 4.15
N LEU A 93 16.57 9.70 3.53
CA LEU A 93 15.16 10.03 3.78
C LEU A 93 14.32 8.81 3.43
N ALA A 94 13.83 8.09 4.42
CA ALA A 94 13.14 6.82 4.25
C ALA A 94 11.94 6.70 5.17
N LYS A 95 10.95 5.91 4.76
CA LYS A 95 9.88 5.43 5.66
C LYS A 95 10.51 4.64 6.81
N VAL A 96 9.95 4.79 8.02
CA VAL A 96 10.40 4.04 9.20
C VAL A 96 10.50 2.54 8.87
N GLY A 97 11.65 1.95 9.21
CA GLY A 97 11.96 0.55 8.93
C GLY A 97 12.56 0.28 7.54
N ARG A 98 12.82 1.31 6.72
CA ARG A 98 13.52 1.19 5.43
C ARG A 98 14.85 1.93 5.50
N THR A 99 15.87 1.39 4.83
CA THR A 99 17.21 1.99 4.73
C THR A 99 17.77 1.79 3.33
N TYR A 100 18.76 2.60 2.95
CA TYR A 100 19.51 2.35 1.73
C TYR A 100 20.31 1.05 1.86
N VAL A 101 20.15 0.17 0.86
CA VAL A 101 20.96 -1.03 0.68
C VAL A 101 21.61 -0.91 -0.69
N GLU A 102 22.94 -0.90 -0.71
CA GLU A 102 23.68 -0.83 -1.97
C GLU A 102 23.48 -2.12 -2.78
N ASN A 103 23.17 -1.97 -4.07
CA ASN A 103 22.99 -3.09 -4.98
C ASN A 103 23.90 -2.90 -6.20
N PRO A 104 24.98 -3.70 -6.34
CA PRO A 104 25.94 -3.54 -7.43
C PRO A 104 25.34 -3.86 -8.82
N ARG A 105 24.16 -4.49 -8.87
CA ARG A 105 23.44 -4.77 -10.12
C ARG A 105 22.50 -3.64 -10.54
N LEU A 106 22.34 -2.60 -9.71
CA LEU A 106 21.46 -1.48 -10.03
C LEU A 106 22.14 -0.59 -11.07
N GLY A 107 21.49 -0.39 -12.20
CA GLY A 107 21.97 0.46 -13.29
C GLY A 107 20.82 1.07 -14.06
N LEU A 108 21.12 2.08 -14.89
CA LEU A 108 20.14 2.63 -15.81
C LEU A 108 19.73 1.57 -16.83
N VAL A 109 18.43 1.35 -16.95
CA VAL A 109 17.87 0.39 -17.89
C VAL A 109 17.33 1.15 -19.10
N ASP A 110 17.83 0.81 -20.30
CA ASP A 110 17.19 1.24 -21.55
C ASP A 110 15.98 0.34 -21.85
N TRP A 111 14.80 0.76 -21.38
CA TRP A 111 13.57 0.00 -21.58
C TRP A 111 13.16 -0.11 -23.05
N ARG A 112 13.63 0.78 -23.93
CA ARG A 112 13.34 0.71 -25.37
C ARG A 112 14.11 -0.44 -26.02
N ALA A 113 15.36 -0.65 -25.62
CA ALA A 113 16.15 -1.79 -26.07
C ALA A 113 15.57 -3.14 -25.61
N ILE A 114 14.92 -3.16 -24.44
CA ILE A 114 14.30 -4.38 -23.88
C ILE A 114 12.99 -4.74 -24.61
N THR A 115 12.17 -3.74 -24.96
CA THR A 115 10.86 -3.98 -25.59
C THR A 115 10.94 -4.21 -27.10
N SER A 116 12.00 -3.73 -27.77
CA SER A 116 12.20 -3.92 -29.22
C SER A 116 12.55 -5.36 -29.63
N THR A 117 13.09 -6.16 -28.71
CA THR A 117 13.49 -7.55 -29.00
C THR A 117 12.29 -8.52 -29.04
N THR A 118 11.20 -8.22 -28.32
CA THR A 118 10.04 -9.12 -28.21
C THR A 118 9.08 -9.04 -29.40
N LEU A 119 8.99 -7.89 -30.08
CA LEU A 119 8.09 -7.71 -31.24
C LEU A 119 8.64 -8.33 -32.54
N ALA A 120 9.92 -8.66 -32.62
CA ALA A 120 10.53 -9.25 -33.82
C ALA A 120 10.37 -10.77 -33.92
N ALA A 121 9.96 -11.46 -32.85
CA ALA A 121 9.86 -12.93 -32.81
C ALA A 121 8.46 -13.49 -33.13
N GLY A 122 7.46 -12.64 -33.40
CA GLY A 122 6.07 -13.02 -33.70
C GLY A 122 5.72 -13.07 -35.20
N GLY A 123 6.70 -13.31 -36.07
CA GLY A 123 6.46 -13.49 -37.51
C GLY A 123 5.77 -14.82 -37.79
N ASN A 124 4.48 -14.76 -38.09
CA ASN A 124 3.64 -15.88 -38.53
C ASN A 124 4.20 -16.46 -39.86
N GLN A 125 4.67 -17.71 -39.82
CA GLN A 125 4.77 -18.58 -41.01
C GLN A 125 3.60 -19.54 -41.01
#